data_AF-B2D280-F1
#
_entry.id   AF-B2D280-F1
#
_cell.length_a   1.000
_cell.length_b   1.000
_cell.length_c   1.000
_cell.angle_alpha   90.00
_cell.angle_beta   90.00
_cell.angle_gamma   90.00
#
_symmetry.space_group_name_H-M   'P 1'
#
loop_
_entity.id
_entity.type
_entity.pdbx_description
1 polymer ?
#
loop_
_entity_poly.entity_id
_entity_poly.type
_entity_poly.pdbx_seq_one_letter_code
_entity_poly.pdbx_strand_id
1 'polypeptide(L)'
;MSTMKILLCLAVLVAAVYAEIPGMKKACADKKQPAGDTGCMYYCDDSDTNYGIYHDGTTCDYTGSLDGTCKGGLCYAGPNSKYPDQIP
;
A
#
# COMPACT_ATOMS: atom_id res chain seq x y z
N MET A 1 -24.02 -26.07 -11.73
CA MET A 1 -24.29 -25.02 -10.71
C MET A 1 -23.13 -24.75 -9.75
N SER A 2 -22.28 -25.73 -9.41
CA SER A 2 -21.14 -25.52 -8.49
C SER A 2 -19.98 -24.74 -9.12
N THR A 3 -19.65 -25.01 -10.39
CA THR A 3 -18.58 -24.34 -11.15
C THR A 3 -18.79 -22.83 -11.32
N MET A 4 -20.03 -22.38 -11.53
CA MET A 4 -20.36 -20.95 -11.66
C MET A 4 -20.16 -20.18 -10.35
N LYS A 5 -20.42 -20.82 -9.21
CA LYS A 5 -20.18 -20.24 -7.87
C LYS A 5 -18.69 -20.11 -7.59
N ILE A 6 -17.89 -21.11 -7.97
CA ILE A 6 -16.43 -21.09 -7.81
C ILE A 6 -15.80 -19.97 -8.65
N LEU A 7 -16.23 -19.82 -9.92
CA LEU A 7 -15.79 -18.75 -10.81
C LEU A 7 -16.15 -17.35 -10.27
N LEU A 8 -17.35 -17.18 -9.73
CA LEU A 8 -17.77 -15.93 -9.09
C LEU A 8 -16.93 -15.60 -7.85
N CYS A 9 -16.66 -16.59 -6.98
CA CYS A 9 -15.80 -16.39 -5.81
C CYS A 9 -14.36 -16.00 -6.21
N LEU A 10 -13.81 -16.65 -7.25
CA LEU A 10 -12.48 -16.30 -7.77
C LEU A 10 -12.45 -14.88 -8.33
N ALA A 11 -13.45 -14.46 -9.08
CA ALA A 11 -13.52 -13.10 -9.63
C ALA A 11 -13.59 -12.02 -8.54
N VAL A 12 -14.37 -12.25 -7.48
CA VAL A 12 -14.46 -11.34 -6.33
C VAL A 12 -13.14 -11.27 -5.56
N LEU A 13 -12.47 -12.40 -5.37
CA LEU A 13 -11.16 -12.45 -4.71
C LEU A 13 -10.10 -11.68 -5.50
N VAL A 14 -10.07 -11.85 -6.84
CA VAL A 14 -9.13 -11.13 -7.71
C VAL A 14 -9.39 -9.63 -7.66
N ALA A 15 -10.65 -9.18 -7.72
CA ALA A 15 -11.00 -7.76 -7.65
C ALA A 15 -10.62 -7.13 -6.30
N ALA A 16 -10.71 -7.87 -5.19
CA ALA A 16 -10.29 -7.38 -3.87
C ALA A 16 -8.78 -7.15 -3.74
N VAL A 17 -7.95 -7.82 -4.56
CA VAL A 17 -6.48 -7.61 -4.57
C VAL A 17 -6.09 -6.36 -5.36
N TYR A 18 -6.94 -5.90 -6.28
CA TYR A 18 -6.76 -4.67 -7.07
C TYR A 18 -7.59 -3.53 -6.49
N ALA A 19 -7.38 -3.19 -5.22
CA ALA A 19 -7.89 -1.95 -4.65
C ALA A 19 -7.17 -0.76 -5.32
N GLU A 20 -7.68 -0.33 -6.47
CA GLU A 20 -7.26 0.91 -7.13
C GLU A 20 -7.86 2.11 -6.39
N ILE A 21 -7.07 3.15 -6.16
CA ILE A 21 -7.54 4.38 -5.53
C ILE A 21 -8.42 5.13 -6.55
N PRO A 22 -9.70 5.44 -6.25
CA PRO A 22 -10.58 6.11 -7.20
C PRO A 22 -9.98 7.43 -7.71
N GLY A 23 -9.92 7.59 -9.03
CA GLY A 23 -9.35 8.79 -9.67
C GLY A 23 -7.82 8.80 -9.77
N MET A 24 -7.15 7.73 -9.33
CA MET A 24 -5.70 7.60 -9.41
C MET A 24 -5.29 6.32 -10.15
N LYS A 25 -4.11 6.35 -10.76
CA LYS A 25 -3.53 5.25 -11.52
C LYS A 25 -2.17 4.88 -10.95
N LYS A 26 -1.95 3.59 -10.66
CA LYS A 26 -0.63 3.07 -10.28
C LYS A 26 0.26 2.96 -11.52
N ALA A 27 0.88 4.08 -11.91
CA ALA A 27 1.62 4.22 -13.17
C ALA A 27 3.08 4.65 -12.99
N CYS A 28 3.48 5.03 -11.79
CA CYS A 28 4.86 5.47 -11.56
C CYS A 28 5.84 4.30 -11.67
N ALA A 29 7.02 4.57 -12.23
CA ALA A 29 8.12 3.62 -12.24
C ALA A 29 8.63 3.37 -10.81
N ASP A 30 8.96 2.12 -10.51
CA ASP A 30 9.51 1.73 -9.22
C ASP A 30 10.77 2.54 -8.89
N LYS A 31 10.84 3.01 -7.63
CA LYS A 31 12.01 3.74 -7.13
C LYS A 31 12.30 3.38 -5.67
N LYS A 32 13.56 3.55 -5.29
CA LYS A 32 13.98 3.43 -3.88
C LYS A 32 13.37 4.55 -3.04
N GLN A 33 12.89 4.22 -1.85
CA GLN A 33 12.44 5.22 -0.89
C GLN A 33 13.61 6.15 -0.49
N PRO A 34 13.45 7.47 -0.61
CA PRO A 34 14.42 8.44 -0.11
C PRO A 34 14.59 8.30 1.41
N ALA A 35 15.80 8.59 1.90
CA ALA A 35 16.04 8.58 3.34
C ALA A 35 15.17 9.64 4.03
N GLY A 36 14.42 9.22 5.06
CA GLY A 36 13.54 10.10 5.83
C GLY A 36 12.18 10.39 5.21
N ASP A 37 11.87 9.82 4.04
CA ASP A 37 10.49 9.84 3.53
C ASP A 37 9.59 9.06 4.49
N THR A 38 8.47 9.67 4.89
CA THR A 38 7.54 9.15 5.90
C THR A 38 6.42 8.33 5.29
N GLY A 39 6.23 8.41 3.96
CA GLY A 39 5.11 7.78 3.25
C GLY A 39 5.43 6.38 2.70
N CYS A 40 4.36 5.65 2.35
CA CYS A 40 4.43 4.39 1.60
C CYS A 40 4.03 4.54 0.12
N MET A 41 3.58 5.73 -0.26
CA MET A 41 3.13 6.09 -1.61
C MET A 41 3.86 7.35 -2.07
N TYR A 42 4.10 7.47 -3.37
CA TYR A 42 4.68 8.66 -3.97
C TYR A 42 4.02 8.99 -5.30
N TYR A 43 4.06 10.27 -5.67
CA TYR A 43 3.69 10.77 -6.98
C TYR A 43 4.93 10.91 -7.87
N CYS A 44 4.75 10.79 -9.18
CA CYS A 44 5.83 10.92 -10.17
C CYS A 44 5.59 12.03 -11.20
N ASP A 45 4.48 12.77 -11.06
CA ASP A 45 4.16 13.95 -11.86
C ASP A 45 3.33 14.93 -11.03
N ASP A 46 3.12 16.12 -11.59
CA ASP A 46 2.37 17.22 -10.95
C ASP A 46 0.84 17.06 -11.06
N SER A 47 0.36 15.94 -11.61
CA SER A 47 -1.09 15.72 -11.75
C SER A 47 -1.72 15.20 -10.47
N ASP A 48 -0.92 14.68 -9.53
CA ASP A 48 -1.35 13.94 -8.34
C ASP A 48 -2.28 12.75 -8.65
N THR A 49 -2.37 12.33 -9.92
CA THR A 49 -3.19 11.18 -10.34
C THR A 49 -2.37 9.93 -10.58
N ASN A 50 -1.07 10.06 -10.90
CA ASN A 50 -0.20 8.91 -11.10
C ASN A 50 0.64 8.67 -9.84
N TYR A 51 0.49 7.47 -9.28
CA TYR A 51 1.18 7.07 -8.07
C TYR A 51 2.01 5.80 -8.24
N GLY A 52 2.95 5.62 -7.33
CA GLY A 52 3.67 4.38 -7.06
C GLY A 52 3.67 4.10 -5.56
N ILE A 53 4.03 2.88 -5.19
CA ILE A 53 4.21 2.49 -3.78
C ILE A 53 5.67 2.10 -3.56
N TYR A 54 6.21 2.43 -2.39
CA TYR A 54 7.51 1.90 -2.00
C TYR A 54 7.40 0.42 -1.68
N HIS A 55 8.53 -0.29 -1.80
CA HIS A 55 8.58 -1.72 -1.55
C HIS A 55 8.15 -2.06 -0.13
N ASP A 56 7.44 -3.18 0.01
CA ASP A 56 7.07 -3.69 1.33
C ASP A 56 8.31 -3.87 2.21
N GLY A 57 8.18 -3.53 3.49
CA GLY A 57 9.28 -3.60 4.46
C GLY A 57 10.09 -2.31 4.64
N THR A 58 9.90 -1.29 3.80
CA THR A 58 10.50 0.02 4.07
C THR A 58 9.84 0.71 5.27
N THR A 59 10.61 1.56 5.95
CA THR A 59 10.12 2.33 7.09
C THR A 59 9.12 3.39 6.66
N CYS A 60 8.11 3.63 7.49
CA CYS A 60 7.15 4.72 7.31
C CYS A 60 6.79 5.30 8.67
N ASP A 61 6.08 6.42 8.65
CA ASP A 61 5.72 7.12 9.87
C ASP A 61 4.31 6.74 10.36
N TYR A 62 4.23 5.83 11.35
CA TYR A 62 2.95 5.38 11.89
C TYR A 62 2.48 6.26 13.06
N THR A 63 3.39 6.64 13.98
CA THR A 63 3.07 7.51 15.14
C THR A 63 3.82 8.84 15.20
N GLY A 64 4.54 9.25 14.14
CA GLY A 64 5.34 10.48 14.11
C GLY A 64 6.84 10.25 14.41
N SER A 65 7.34 9.02 14.28
CA SER A 65 8.71 8.62 14.65
C SER A 65 9.34 7.56 13.72
N LEU A 66 8.88 7.45 12.47
CA LEU A 66 9.41 6.46 11.48
C LEU A 66 9.40 5.02 12.04
N ASP A 67 8.32 4.68 12.73
CA ASP A 67 8.15 3.48 13.54
C ASP A 67 7.23 2.44 12.90
N GLY A 68 6.77 2.72 11.68
CA GLY A 68 5.94 1.86 10.87
C GLY A 68 6.71 1.08 9.79
N THR A 69 5.99 0.16 9.16
CA THR A 69 6.45 -0.63 8.02
C THR A 69 5.44 -0.56 6.87
N CYS A 70 5.91 -0.27 5.67
CA CYS A 70 5.07 -0.27 4.47
C CYS A 70 4.65 -1.68 4.08
N LYS A 71 3.35 -1.85 3.76
CA LYS A 71 2.79 -3.06 3.16
C LYS A 71 1.66 -2.69 2.22
N GLY A 72 1.80 -3.01 0.93
CA GLY A 72 0.77 -2.72 -0.08
C GLY A 72 0.45 -1.22 -0.23
N GLY A 73 1.42 -0.33 0.05
CA GLY A 73 1.23 1.12 -0.01
C GLY A 73 0.62 1.76 1.23
N LEU A 74 0.30 0.97 2.27
CA LEU A 74 -0.18 1.46 3.56
C LEU A 74 0.90 1.35 4.64
N CYS A 75 0.88 2.27 5.59
CA CYS A 75 1.79 2.25 6.73
C CYS A 75 1.13 1.50 7.90
N TYR A 76 1.76 0.40 8.32
CA TYR A 76 1.32 -0.38 9.49
C TYR A 76 2.28 -0.18 10.64
N ALA A 77 1.82 -0.45 11.86
CA ALA A 77 2.68 -0.47 13.03
C ALA A 77 3.85 -1.45 12.82
N GLY A 78 5.08 -0.95 12.95
CA GLY A 78 6.28 -1.76 12.92
C GLY A 78 6.65 -2.27 14.31
N PRO A 79 7.68 -3.13 14.42
CA PRO A 79 8.17 -3.63 15.70
C PRO A 79 8.68 -2.53 16.64
N ASN A 80 9.01 -1.36 16.11
CA ASN A 80 9.47 -0.20 16.87
C ASN A 80 8.35 0.81 17.17
N SER A 81 7.11 0.54 16.75
CA SER A 81 5.97 1.39 17.01
C SER A 81 5.64 1.43 18.50
N LYS A 82 5.12 2.57 18.97
CA LYS A 82 4.53 2.65 20.31
C LYS A 82 3.35 1.68 20.50
N TYR A 83 2.74 1.24 19.40
CA TYR A 83 1.59 0.33 19.39
C TYR A 83 1.75 -0.75 18.30
N PRO A 84 2.62 -1.75 18.50
CA PRO A 84 3.00 -2.73 17.47
C PRO A 84 1.87 -3.71 17.08
N ASP A 85 0.86 -3.89 17.94
CA ASP A 85 -0.20 -4.90 17.76
C ASP A 85 -1.53 -4.35 17.20
N GLN A 86 -1.55 -3.09 16.73
CA GLN A 86 -2.73 -2.50 16.11
C GLN A 86 -2.83 -2.94 14.63
N ILE A 87 -3.25 -4.18 14.41
CA ILE A 87 -3.65 -4.66 13.09
C ILE A 87 -5.14 -4.31 12.92
N PRO A 88 -5.54 -3.54 11.89
CA PRO A 88 -6.96 -3.36 11.55
C PRO A 88 -7.64 -4.66 11.11
#